data_AF-A0A3D5WK05-F1
#
_entry.id   AF-A0A3D5WK05-F1
#
_cell.length_a   1.000
_cell.length_b   1.000
_cell.length_c   1.000
_cell.angle_alpha   90.00
_cell.angle_beta   90.00
_cell.angle_gamma   90.00
#
_symmetry.space_group_name_H-M   'P 1'
#
loop_
_entity.id
_entity.type
_entity.pdbx_description
1 polymer ?
#
loop_
_entity_poly.entity_id
_entity_poly.type
_entity_poly.pdbx_seq_one_letter_code
_entity_poly.pdbx_strand_id
1 'polypeptide(L)'
;NFSSYFWKTIGFCCVFFVAVPAIIYILSYIPFNDGTGHNLLTRVINAQKTMFDYHSALKADHPYSSKWYEWPIMTRPIWYYSGTIGNLREGISAFGNPLVWWAGIPAAFYMLYLLWKDKDRKAGFLLIGYLSQYAPWFLVSRVVFIYHYFPSVPFVAAMVGYSFFKLAQWKPKIKPAIYVYVACAIGLFILFYPVLSGLAIDPAFATKYLKWFDSWVLLQTW
;
A
#
# COMPACT_ATOMS: atom_id res chain seq x y z
N ASN A 1 -23.28 30.39 -13.96
CA ASN A 1 -22.39 30.54 -12.76
C ASN A 1 -21.42 29.39 -12.49
N PHE A 2 -21.67 28.14 -12.92
CA PHE A 2 -20.74 27.01 -12.66
C PHE A 2 -19.29 27.26 -13.13
N SER A 3 -19.11 27.84 -14.33
CA SER A 3 -17.78 28.12 -14.90
C SER A 3 -16.92 29.03 -14.02
N SER A 4 -17.50 30.09 -13.43
CA SER A 4 -16.74 31.01 -12.56
C SER A 4 -16.27 30.32 -11.28
N TYR A 5 -17.15 29.54 -10.64
CA TYR A 5 -16.76 28.78 -9.45
C TYR A 5 -15.75 27.69 -9.77
N PHE A 6 -15.86 27.02 -10.92
CA PHE A 6 -14.90 26.03 -11.37
C PHE A 6 -13.49 26.61 -11.49
N TRP A 7 -13.32 27.74 -12.17
CA TRP A 7 -11.99 28.37 -12.33
C TRP A 7 -11.44 28.91 -11.01
N LYS A 8 -12.30 29.44 -10.13
CA LYS A 8 -11.89 29.83 -8.78
C LYS A 8 -11.38 28.63 -7.98
N THR A 9 -12.06 27.49 -8.06
CA THR A 9 -11.61 26.24 -7.41
C THR A 9 -10.30 25.73 -8.00
N ILE A 10 -10.13 25.73 -9.32
CA ILE A 10 -8.85 25.35 -9.95
C ILE A 10 -7.72 26.28 -9.50
N GLY A 11 -7.94 27.60 -9.54
CA GLY A 11 -6.95 28.58 -9.09
C GLY A 11 -6.55 28.35 -7.63
N PHE A 12 -7.53 28.13 -6.75
CA PHE A 12 -7.29 27.76 -5.36
C PHE A 12 -6.45 26.48 -5.25
N CYS A 13 -6.80 25.43 -6.00
CA CYS A 13 -6.05 24.18 -5.98
C CYS A 13 -4.61 24.35 -6.48
N CYS A 14 -4.38 25.12 -7.56
CA CYS A 14 -3.03 25.39 -8.06
C CYS A 14 -2.18 26.15 -7.03
N VAL A 15 -2.76 27.11 -6.31
CA VAL A 15 -2.03 27.83 -5.27
C VAL A 15 -1.68 26.91 -4.10
N PHE A 16 -2.66 26.24 -3.52
CA PHE A 16 -2.47 25.51 -2.26
C PHE A 16 -1.89 24.10 -2.42
N PHE A 17 -2.11 23.43 -3.54
CA PHE A 17 -1.63 22.06 -3.78
C PHE A 17 -0.46 21.97 -4.76
N VAL A 18 -0.08 23.07 -5.43
CA VAL A 18 1.08 23.08 -6.34
C VAL A 18 2.09 24.16 -5.93
N ALA A 19 1.70 25.44 -5.96
CA ALA A 19 2.64 26.54 -5.75
C ALA A 19 3.21 26.56 -4.32
N VAL A 20 2.34 26.51 -3.30
CA VAL A 20 2.76 26.54 -1.89
C VAL A 20 3.66 25.34 -1.56
N PRO A 21 3.30 24.07 -1.87
CA PRO A 21 4.19 22.93 -1.65
C PRO A 21 5.50 23.02 -2.44
N ALA A 22 5.48 23.47 -3.69
CA ALA A 22 6.68 23.62 -4.50
C ALA A 22 7.64 24.67 -3.91
N ILE A 23 7.12 25.80 -3.44
CA ILE A 23 7.92 26.83 -2.74
C ILE A 23 8.51 26.26 -1.47
N ILE A 24 7.70 25.62 -0.61
CA ILE A 24 8.19 25.00 0.63
C ILE A 24 9.27 23.95 0.33
N TYR A 25 9.07 23.12 -0.70
CA TYR A 25 10.02 22.10 -1.11
C TYR A 25 11.35 22.73 -1.56
N ILE A 26 11.32 23.74 -2.43
CA ILE A 26 12.53 24.45 -2.89
C ILE A 26 13.25 25.11 -1.71
N LEU A 27 12.52 25.76 -0.81
CA LEU A 27 13.09 26.41 0.37
C LEU A 27 13.69 25.39 1.35
N SER A 28 13.21 24.14 1.38
CA SER A 28 13.79 23.10 2.23
C SER A 28 15.23 22.73 1.85
N TYR A 29 15.70 23.10 0.66
CA TYR A 29 17.08 22.93 0.20
C TYR A 29 18.02 24.09 0.59
N ILE A 30 17.54 25.14 1.28
CA ILE A 30 18.40 26.21 1.80
C ILE A 30 19.52 25.67 2.69
N PRO A 31 19.25 24.84 3.72
CA PRO A 31 20.31 24.26 4.57
C PRO A 31 21.13 23.18 3.88
N PHE A 32 20.70 22.66 2.72
CA PHE A 32 21.39 21.59 2.01
C PHE A 32 22.61 22.15 1.25
N ASN A 33 23.81 21.84 1.73
CA ASN A 33 25.06 22.20 1.08
C ASN A 33 25.64 20.98 0.35
N ASP A 34 25.72 21.04 -0.98
CA ASP A 34 26.31 20.01 -1.83
C ASP A 34 27.80 20.26 -2.14
N GLY A 35 28.40 21.32 -1.58
CA GLY A 35 29.82 21.66 -1.76
C GLY A 35 30.18 22.27 -3.12
N THR A 36 29.20 22.52 -4.00
CA THR A 36 29.45 22.94 -5.39
C THR A 36 29.31 24.44 -5.64
N GLY A 37 28.91 25.22 -4.63
CA GLY A 37 28.66 26.67 -4.75
C GLY A 37 27.45 27.03 -5.64
N HIS A 38 26.66 26.05 -6.09
CA HIS A 38 25.50 26.27 -6.94
C HIS A 38 24.37 27.06 -6.26
N ASN A 39 23.63 27.85 -7.06
CA ASN A 39 22.42 28.52 -6.59
C ASN A 39 21.34 27.50 -6.18
N LEU A 40 20.35 27.94 -5.40
CA LEU A 40 19.31 27.07 -4.83
C LEU A 40 18.55 26.26 -5.88
N LEU A 41 18.12 26.89 -6.98
CA LEU A 41 17.32 26.22 -7.99
C LEU A 41 18.13 25.15 -8.74
N THR A 42 19.38 25.46 -9.08
CA THR A 42 20.30 24.50 -9.71
C THR A 42 20.55 23.30 -8.78
N ARG A 43 20.73 23.53 -7.46
CA ARG A 43 20.85 22.45 -6.47
C ARG A 43 19.62 21.54 -6.47
N VAL A 44 18.42 22.12 -6.42
CA VAL A 44 17.16 21.35 -6.43
C VAL A 44 17.04 20.52 -7.72
N ILE A 45 17.27 21.13 -8.89
CA ILE A 45 17.17 20.45 -10.19
C ILE A 45 18.19 19.32 -10.29
N ASN A 46 19.45 19.57 -9.90
CA ASN A 46 20.49 18.55 -9.91
C ASN A 46 20.14 17.41 -8.96
N ALA A 47 19.62 17.69 -7.76
CA ALA A 47 19.15 16.66 -6.86
C ALA A 47 18.03 15.80 -7.48
N GLN A 48 17.06 16.40 -8.18
CA GLN A 48 16.01 15.64 -8.88
C GLN A 48 16.60 14.75 -9.98
N LYS A 49 17.54 15.27 -10.77
CA LYS A 49 18.22 14.50 -11.82
C LYS A 49 18.98 13.32 -11.20
N THR A 50 19.79 13.56 -10.18
CA THR A 50 20.53 12.51 -9.48
C THR A 50 19.60 11.45 -8.90
N MET A 51 18.48 11.85 -8.27
CA MET A 51 17.49 10.89 -7.77
C MET A 51 16.88 10.07 -8.91
N PHE A 52 16.45 10.73 -10.00
CA PHE A 52 15.87 10.03 -11.15
C PHE A 52 16.87 9.07 -11.82
N ASP A 53 18.09 9.51 -12.06
CA ASP A 53 19.15 8.72 -12.70
C ASP A 53 19.51 7.51 -11.84
N TYR A 54 19.64 7.70 -10.52
CA TYR A 54 19.86 6.59 -9.59
C TYR A 54 18.72 5.57 -9.63
N HIS A 55 17.46 6.02 -9.55
CA HIS A 55 16.30 5.11 -9.50
C HIS A 55 16.03 4.42 -10.84
N SER A 56 16.28 5.09 -11.96
CA SER A 56 16.06 4.55 -13.30
C SER A 56 17.16 3.58 -13.74
N ALA A 57 18.40 3.77 -13.26
CA ALA A 57 19.53 2.90 -13.57
C ALA A 57 19.78 1.80 -12.53
N LEU A 58 19.02 1.75 -11.43
CA LEU A 58 19.23 0.77 -10.35
C LEU A 58 19.03 -0.68 -10.85
N LYS A 59 20.15 -1.41 -10.97
CA LYS A 59 20.18 -2.84 -11.20
C LYS A 59 20.66 -3.54 -9.94
N ALA A 60 19.74 -4.17 -9.22
CA ALA A 60 20.03 -4.93 -8.03
C ALA A 60 19.07 -6.12 -7.96
N ASP A 61 19.57 -7.24 -7.48
CA ASP A 61 18.76 -8.40 -7.13
C ASP A 61 18.64 -8.49 -5.62
N HIS A 62 17.45 -8.82 -5.14
CA HIS A 62 17.21 -9.00 -3.72
C HIS A 62 16.32 -10.22 -3.47
N PRO A 63 16.69 -11.13 -2.55
CA PRO A 63 15.98 -12.38 -2.33
C PRO A 63 14.53 -12.19 -1.83
N TYR A 64 14.21 -11.03 -1.24
CA TYR A 64 12.83 -10.71 -0.81
C TYR A 64 12.12 -9.72 -1.74
N SER A 65 12.68 -9.43 -2.92
CA SER A 65 11.99 -8.61 -3.91
C SER A 65 10.74 -9.32 -4.45
N SER A 66 9.72 -8.54 -4.79
CA SER A 66 8.46 -9.05 -5.33
C SER A 66 7.91 -8.10 -6.38
N LYS A 67 7.21 -8.65 -7.37
CA LYS A 67 6.65 -7.89 -8.50
C LYS A 67 5.27 -7.34 -8.15
N TRP A 68 4.88 -6.27 -8.83
CA TRP A 68 3.61 -5.56 -8.58
C TRP A 68 2.38 -6.48 -8.61
N TYR A 69 2.36 -7.48 -9.50
CA TYR A 69 1.23 -8.43 -9.63
C TYR A 69 1.17 -9.46 -8.50
N GLU A 70 2.24 -9.64 -7.73
CA GLU A 70 2.29 -10.56 -6.59
C GLU A 70 1.71 -9.94 -5.32
N TRP A 71 1.62 -8.60 -5.26
CA TRP A 71 1.24 -7.90 -4.04
C TRP A 71 -0.22 -8.12 -3.62
N PRO A 72 -1.25 -8.03 -4.50
CA PRO A 72 -2.64 -8.17 -4.07
C PRO A 72 -2.96 -9.54 -3.43
N ILE A 73 -2.30 -10.59 -3.91
CA ILE A 73 -2.43 -11.95 -3.38
C ILE A 73 -1.40 -12.27 -2.29
N MET A 74 -0.44 -11.38 -2.08
CA MET A 74 0.65 -11.51 -1.11
C MET A 74 1.51 -12.75 -1.34
N THR A 75 1.89 -13.06 -2.58
CA THR A 75 2.70 -14.25 -2.86
C THR A 75 4.00 -14.24 -2.05
N ARG A 76 4.63 -13.08 -1.91
CA ARG A 76 5.91 -12.95 -1.23
C ARG A 76 5.93 -11.75 -0.28
N PRO A 77 5.76 -11.99 1.03
CA PRO A 77 6.04 -11.02 2.09
C PRO A 77 7.50 -10.55 2.07
N ILE A 78 7.75 -9.40 2.70
CA ILE A 78 9.11 -8.94 2.97
C ILE A 78 9.46 -9.21 4.43
N TRP A 79 10.64 -9.78 4.66
CA TRP A 79 11.15 -10.09 5.99
C TRP A 79 12.14 -9.02 6.45
N TYR A 80 11.87 -8.39 7.59
CA TYR A 80 12.63 -7.26 8.13
C TYR A 80 13.59 -7.64 9.26
N TYR A 81 13.22 -8.62 10.08
CA TYR A 81 13.98 -8.96 11.28
C TYR A 81 13.93 -10.46 11.56
N SER A 82 15.05 -10.97 12.07
CA SER A 82 15.19 -12.33 12.59
C SER A 82 15.92 -12.29 13.94
N GLY A 83 15.39 -13.01 14.92
CA GLY A 83 15.98 -13.17 16.25
C GLY A 83 15.84 -14.59 16.76
N THR A 84 16.63 -14.94 17.77
CA THR A 84 16.60 -16.27 18.41
C THR A 84 16.73 -16.12 19.92
N ILE A 85 15.78 -16.70 20.65
CA ILE A 85 15.79 -16.73 22.11
C ILE A 85 15.64 -18.19 22.55
N GLY A 86 16.77 -18.83 22.89
CA GLY A 86 16.81 -20.27 23.16
C GLY A 86 16.29 -21.07 21.96
N ASN A 87 15.20 -21.81 22.17
CA ASN A 87 14.53 -22.60 21.12
C ASN A 87 13.42 -21.82 20.39
N LEU A 88 13.13 -20.59 20.81
CA LEU A 88 12.13 -19.73 20.17
C LEU A 88 12.77 -18.90 19.07
N ARG A 89 11.95 -18.52 18.09
CA ARG A 89 12.34 -17.67 16.97
C ARG A 89 11.53 -16.39 16.98
N GLU A 90 12.19 -15.29 16.66
CA GLU A 90 11.57 -13.97 16.47
C GLU A 90 11.65 -13.59 15.00
N GLY A 91 10.61 -12.90 14.53
CA GLY A 91 10.53 -12.50 13.13
C GLY A 91 9.59 -11.31 12.96
N ILE A 92 10.02 -10.33 12.18
CA ILE A 92 9.13 -9.24 11.72
C ILE A 92 9.01 -9.36 10.21
N SER A 93 7.81 -9.64 9.73
CA SER A 93 7.48 -9.72 8.30
C SER A 93 6.35 -8.77 7.96
N ALA A 94 6.47 -8.04 6.86
CA ALA A 94 5.43 -7.13 6.39
C ALA A 94 4.65 -7.72 5.21
N PHE A 95 3.36 -7.86 5.45
CA PHE A 95 2.33 -8.32 4.53
C PHE A 95 0.96 -7.83 5.02
N GLY A 96 -0.07 -8.01 4.20
CA GLY A 96 -1.43 -7.61 4.52
C GLY A 96 -2.21 -8.64 5.32
N ASN A 97 -3.41 -8.22 5.74
CA ASN A 97 -4.41 -9.17 6.24
C ASN A 97 -5.05 -9.92 5.05
N PRO A 98 -4.97 -11.26 4.97
CA PRO A 98 -5.52 -12.05 3.86
C PRO A 98 -6.97 -11.77 3.55
N LEU A 99 -7.83 -11.67 4.57
CA LEU A 99 -9.23 -11.39 4.34
C LEU A 99 -9.42 -10.02 3.68
N VAL A 100 -8.71 -8.99 4.15
CA VAL A 100 -8.86 -7.63 3.63
C VAL A 100 -8.27 -7.50 2.22
N TRP A 101 -7.04 -7.98 2.01
CA TRP A 101 -6.35 -7.81 0.72
C TRP A 101 -7.00 -8.66 -0.37
N TRP A 102 -7.32 -9.92 -0.08
CA TRP A 102 -7.94 -10.78 -1.08
C TRP A 102 -9.38 -10.39 -1.36
N ALA A 103 -10.15 -9.90 -0.38
CA ALA A 103 -11.48 -9.32 -0.65
C ALA A 103 -11.39 -8.01 -1.43
N GLY A 104 -10.26 -7.32 -1.37
CA GLY A 104 -9.96 -6.15 -2.21
C GLY A 104 -10.06 -6.44 -3.71
N ILE A 105 -9.69 -7.65 -4.14
CA ILE A 105 -9.73 -8.06 -5.55
C ILE A 105 -11.17 -8.06 -6.09
N PRO A 106 -12.11 -8.87 -5.57
CA PRO A 106 -13.50 -8.82 -6.01
C PRO A 106 -14.16 -7.47 -5.69
N ALA A 107 -13.78 -6.78 -4.61
CA ALA A 107 -14.28 -5.44 -4.33
C ALA A 107 -13.90 -4.43 -5.43
N ALA A 108 -12.68 -4.49 -5.97
CA ALA A 108 -12.26 -3.63 -7.08
C ALA A 108 -13.08 -3.89 -8.35
N PHE A 109 -13.31 -5.17 -8.69
CA PHE A 109 -14.21 -5.51 -9.80
C PHE A 109 -15.65 -5.06 -9.55
N TYR A 110 -16.12 -5.14 -8.31
CA TYR A 110 -17.43 -4.63 -7.94
C TYR A 110 -17.51 -3.10 -8.04
N MET A 111 -16.46 -2.37 -7.67
CA MET A 111 -16.40 -0.91 -7.88
C MET A 111 -16.49 -0.56 -9.36
N LEU A 112 -15.77 -1.31 -10.21
CA LEU A 112 -15.85 -1.14 -11.66
C LEU A 112 -17.27 -1.41 -12.19
N TYR A 113 -17.91 -2.46 -11.70
CA TYR A 113 -19.30 -2.77 -12.03
C TYR A 113 -20.26 -1.65 -11.62
N LEU A 114 -20.18 -1.16 -10.37
CA LEU A 114 -21.01 -0.07 -9.87
C LEU A 114 -20.77 1.24 -10.65
N LEU A 115 -19.53 1.54 -10.98
CA LEU A 115 -19.19 2.70 -11.81
C LEU A 115 -19.78 2.57 -13.22
N TRP A 116 -19.72 1.39 -13.82
CA TRP A 116 -20.20 1.18 -15.19
C TRP A 116 -21.74 1.13 -15.28
N LYS A 117 -22.38 0.35 -14.41
CA LYS A 117 -23.83 0.08 -14.39
C LYS A 117 -24.64 1.17 -13.70
N ASP A 118 -24.25 1.55 -12.48
CA ASP A 118 -25.01 2.49 -11.64
C ASP A 118 -24.50 3.94 -11.76
N LYS A 119 -23.40 4.16 -12.49
CA LYS A 119 -22.69 5.45 -12.57
C LYS A 119 -22.31 5.98 -11.18
N ASP A 120 -22.00 5.08 -10.26
CA ASP A 120 -21.69 5.39 -8.89
C ASP A 120 -20.35 6.13 -8.79
N ARG A 121 -20.42 7.46 -8.58
CA ARG A 121 -19.23 8.32 -8.48
C ARG A 121 -18.38 8.01 -7.26
N LYS A 122 -18.94 7.46 -6.19
CA LYS A 122 -18.17 7.07 -4.99
C LYS A 122 -17.34 5.84 -5.29
N ALA A 123 -17.92 4.84 -5.96
CA ALA A 123 -17.19 3.68 -6.45
C ALA A 123 -16.07 4.09 -7.41
N GLY A 124 -16.35 5.03 -8.33
CA GLY A 124 -15.35 5.60 -9.23
C GLY A 124 -14.21 6.30 -8.50
N PHE A 125 -14.50 7.13 -7.50
CA PHE A 125 -13.48 7.79 -6.68
C PHE A 125 -12.57 6.77 -5.96
N LEU A 126 -13.16 5.74 -5.34
CA LEU A 126 -12.40 4.69 -4.64
C LEU A 126 -11.50 3.90 -5.61
N LEU A 127 -12.03 3.53 -6.78
CA LEU A 127 -11.28 2.79 -7.79
C LEU A 127 -10.13 3.62 -8.37
N ILE A 128 -10.38 4.90 -8.70
CA ILE A 128 -9.34 5.81 -9.21
C ILE A 128 -8.27 6.05 -8.13
N GLY A 129 -8.69 6.23 -6.87
CA GLY A 129 -7.76 6.35 -5.74
C GLY A 129 -6.87 5.12 -5.61
N TYR A 130 -7.44 3.92 -5.61
CA TYR A 130 -6.68 2.67 -5.61
C TYR A 130 -5.70 2.56 -6.79
N LEU A 131 -6.18 2.78 -8.01
CA LEU A 131 -5.35 2.70 -9.21
C LEU A 131 -4.26 3.77 -9.26
N SER A 132 -4.48 4.95 -8.69
CA SER A 132 -3.44 5.99 -8.59
C SER A 132 -2.24 5.55 -7.76
N GLN A 133 -2.45 4.69 -6.76
CA GLN A 133 -1.40 4.14 -5.92
C GLN A 133 -0.78 2.87 -6.51
N TYR A 134 -1.57 2.07 -7.23
CA TYR A 134 -1.14 0.76 -7.71
C TYR A 134 -0.60 0.75 -9.14
N ALA A 135 -1.27 1.41 -10.08
CA ALA A 135 -0.94 1.36 -11.51
C ALA A 135 0.47 1.90 -11.88
N PRO A 136 1.02 2.95 -11.22
CA PRO A 136 2.37 3.42 -11.55
C PRO A 136 3.45 2.33 -11.42
N TRP A 137 3.26 1.38 -10.52
CA TRP A 137 4.20 0.28 -10.30
C TRP A 137 4.30 -0.70 -11.49
N PHE A 138 3.33 -0.68 -12.41
CA PHE A 138 3.34 -1.57 -13.58
C PHE A 138 4.48 -1.20 -14.54
N LEU A 139 4.93 0.06 -14.49
CA LEU A 139 5.99 0.62 -15.33
C LEU A 139 7.38 0.55 -14.67
N VAL A 140 7.45 0.17 -13.39
CA VAL A 140 8.70 0.17 -12.62
C VAL A 140 9.39 -1.20 -12.76
N SER A 141 10.56 -1.21 -13.40
CA SER A 141 11.34 -2.43 -13.67
C SER A 141 12.41 -2.73 -12.63
N ARG A 142 12.84 -1.74 -11.85
CA ARG A 142 13.86 -1.88 -10.78
C ARG A 142 13.39 -2.81 -9.66
N VAL A 143 14.31 -3.17 -8.76
CA VAL A 143 13.99 -3.94 -7.55
C VAL A 143 12.92 -3.22 -6.70
N VAL A 144 11.83 -3.93 -6.42
CA VAL A 144 10.70 -3.44 -5.62
C VAL A 144 10.18 -4.54 -4.70
N PHE A 145 9.29 -4.15 -3.80
CA PHE A 145 8.88 -4.95 -2.64
C PHE A 145 7.42 -4.71 -2.31
N ILE A 146 6.80 -5.66 -1.61
CA ILE A 146 5.37 -5.63 -1.26
C ILE A 146 4.95 -4.40 -0.44
N TYR A 147 5.84 -3.79 0.35
CA TYR A 147 5.50 -2.59 1.14
C TYR A 147 5.13 -1.38 0.25
N HIS A 148 5.52 -1.37 -1.02
CA HIS A 148 5.10 -0.34 -1.97
C HIS A 148 3.60 -0.38 -2.27
N TYR A 149 2.93 -1.49 -1.97
CA TYR A 149 1.48 -1.61 -2.05
C TYR A 149 0.75 -1.02 -0.82
N PHE A 150 1.47 -0.69 0.26
CA PHE A 150 0.89 -0.17 1.50
C PHE A 150 -0.02 1.07 1.30
N PRO A 151 0.34 2.07 0.48
CA PRO A 151 -0.53 3.22 0.22
C PRO A 151 -1.88 2.86 -0.43
N SER A 152 -1.98 1.70 -1.08
CA SER A 152 -3.22 1.20 -1.68
C SER A 152 -4.19 0.64 -0.63
N VAL A 153 -3.71 0.26 0.56
CA VAL A 153 -4.48 -0.47 1.58
C VAL A 153 -5.69 0.30 2.10
N PRO A 154 -5.63 1.62 2.38
CA PRO A 154 -6.82 2.38 2.77
C PRO A 154 -7.93 2.34 1.72
N PHE A 155 -7.58 2.41 0.43
CA PHE A 155 -8.54 2.29 -0.65
C PHE A 155 -9.11 0.88 -0.76
N VAL A 156 -8.27 -0.16 -0.60
CA VAL A 156 -8.74 -1.55 -0.55
C VAL A 156 -9.75 -1.75 0.57
N ALA A 157 -9.45 -1.30 1.79
CA ALA A 157 -10.36 -1.38 2.93
C ALA A 157 -11.66 -0.61 2.69
N ALA A 158 -11.57 0.60 2.11
CA ALA A 158 -12.74 1.40 1.77
C ALA A 158 -13.60 0.76 0.68
N MET A 159 -13.01 0.13 -0.34
CA MET A 159 -13.75 -0.61 -1.38
C MET A 159 -14.48 -1.81 -0.78
N VAL A 160 -13.83 -2.57 0.11
CA VAL A 160 -14.46 -3.69 0.82
C VAL A 160 -15.63 -3.19 1.70
N GLY A 161 -15.40 -2.13 2.48
CA GLY A 161 -16.44 -1.51 3.30
C GLY A 161 -17.62 -0.97 2.48
N TYR A 162 -17.34 -0.32 1.35
CA TYR A 162 -18.39 0.17 0.44
C TYR A 162 -19.18 -0.98 -0.19
N SER A 163 -18.51 -2.09 -0.51
CA SER A 163 -19.15 -3.32 -0.98
C SER A 163 -20.12 -3.87 0.06
N PHE A 164 -19.70 -3.95 1.32
CA PHE A 164 -20.57 -4.35 2.44
C PHE A 164 -21.76 -3.42 2.63
N PHE A 165 -21.54 -2.11 2.52
CA PHE A 165 -22.62 -1.12 2.61
C PHE A 165 -23.68 -1.35 1.53
N LYS A 166 -23.28 -1.48 0.26
CA LYS A 166 -24.21 -1.73 -0.86
C LYS A 166 -24.93 -3.07 -0.73
N LEU A 167 -24.22 -4.12 -0.32
CA LEU A 167 -24.81 -5.44 -0.07
C LEU A 167 -25.85 -5.40 1.07
N ALA A 168 -25.56 -4.70 2.16
CA ALA A 168 -26.47 -4.58 3.30
C ALA A 168 -27.72 -3.73 2.97
N GLN A 169 -27.61 -2.77 2.06
CA GLN A 169 -28.76 -2.03 1.52
C GLN A 169 -29.66 -2.92 0.66
N TRP A 170 -29.07 -3.75 -0.20
CA TRP A 170 -29.83 -4.65 -1.08
C TRP A 170 -30.44 -5.85 -0.32
N LYS A 171 -29.67 -6.46 0.58
CA LYS A 171 -30.09 -7.64 1.36
C LYS A 171 -29.74 -7.46 2.85
N PRO A 172 -30.59 -6.79 3.65
CA PRO A 172 -30.30 -6.50 5.06
C PRO A 172 -29.96 -7.72 5.93
N LYS A 173 -30.47 -8.91 5.56
CA LYS A 173 -30.16 -10.18 6.22
C LYS A 173 -28.68 -10.58 6.15
N ILE A 174 -27.85 -9.93 5.32
CA ILE A 174 -26.40 -10.21 5.22
C ILE A 174 -25.56 -9.54 6.32
N LYS A 175 -26.12 -8.58 7.08
CA LYS A 175 -25.39 -7.84 8.12
C LYS A 175 -24.66 -8.73 9.14
N PRO A 176 -25.27 -9.82 9.67
CA PRO A 176 -24.54 -10.72 10.58
C PRO A 176 -23.29 -11.33 9.94
N ALA A 177 -23.37 -11.73 8.68
CA ALA A 177 -22.22 -12.28 7.96
C ALA A 177 -21.09 -11.25 7.76
N ILE A 178 -21.44 -9.99 7.54
CA ILE A 178 -20.47 -8.88 7.48
C ILE A 178 -19.75 -8.72 8.83
N TYR A 179 -20.49 -8.75 9.95
CA TYR A 179 -19.88 -8.66 11.28
C TYR A 179 -18.98 -9.85 11.59
N VAL A 180 -19.39 -11.06 11.22
CA VAL A 180 -18.56 -12.27 11.34
C VAL A 180 -17.30 -12.13 10.52
N TYR A 181 -17.40 -11.65 9.27
CA TYR A 181 -16.22 -11.42 8.43
C TYR A 181 -15.24 -10.41 9.06
N VAL A 182 -15.74 -9.30 9.61
CA VAL A 182 -14.90 -8.30 10.30
C VAL A 182 -14.26 -8.90 11.55
N ALA A 183 -15.00 -9.69 12.32
CA ALA A 183 -14.46 -10.40 13.48
C ALA A 183 -13.37 -11.40 13.07
N CYS A 184 -13.53 -12.13 11.96
CA CYS A 184 -12.49 -13.00 11.40
C CYS A 184 -11.26 -12.22 10.95
N ALA A 185 -11.42 -11.03 10.34
CA ALA A 185 -10.28 -10.18 9.98
C ALA A 185 -9.49 -9.73 11.21
N ILE A 186 -10.17 -9.35 12.30
CA ILE A 186 -9.55 -9.06 13.60
C ILE A 186 -8.87 -10.32 14.17
N GLY A 187 -9.53 -11.46 14.10
CA GLY A 187 -8.96 -12.75 14.53
C GLY A 187 -7.68 -13.11 13.78
N LEU A 188 -7.61 -12.88 12.47
CA LEU A 188 -6.39 -13.08 11.69
C LEU A 188 -5.28 -12.12 12.10
N PHE A 189 -5.60 -10.85 12.40
CA PHE A 189 -4.60 -9.93 12.93
C PHE A 189 -3.99 -10.45 14.24
N ILE A 190 -4.82 -10.96 15.15
CA ILE A 190 -4.36 -11.56 16.41
C ILE A 190 -3.51 -12.81 16.13
N LEU A 191 -3.93 -13.68 15.21
CA LEU A 191 -3.19 -14.88 14.82
C LEU A 191 -1.81 -14.54 14.25
N PHE A 192 -1.71 -13.54 13.38
CA PHE A 192 -0.45 -13.10 12.77
C PHE A 192 0.36 -12.15 13.65
N TYR A 193 -0.19 -11.65 14.77
CA TYR A 193 0.46 -10.67 15.63
C TYR A 193 1.90 -11.02 16.02
N PRO A 194 2.27 -12.29 16.32
CA PRO A 194 3.64 -12.61 16.67
C PRO A 194 4.66 -12.24 15.59
N VAL A 195 4.35 -12.54 14.32
CA VAL A 195 5.25 -12.27 13.18
C VAL A 195 5.16 -10.84 12.64
N LEU A 196 4.19 -10.06 13.14
CA LEU A 196 4.06 -8.63 12.87
C LEU A 196 4.82 -7.78 13.91
N SER A 197 4.88 -8.27 15.16
CA SER A 197 5.48 -7.54 16.30
C SER A 197 6.88 -7.99 16.68
N GLY A 198 7.33 -9.15 16.19
CA GLY A 198 8.61 -9.75 16.57
C GLY A 198 8.54 -10.57 17.86
N LEU A 199 7.35 -10.98 18.30
CA LEU A 199 7.18 -11.83 19.49
C LEU A 199 7.84 -13.21 19.26
N ALA A 200 8.65 -13.64 20.22
CA ALA A 200 9.28 -14.96 20.20
C ALA A 200 8.23 -16.07 20.27
N ILE A 201 8.22 -16.95 19.26
CA ILE A 201 7.29 -18.08 19.18
C ILE A 201 8.01 -19.36 18.77
N ASP A 202 7.36 -20.49 19.03
CA ASP A 202 7.81 -21.79 18.53
C ASP A 202 7.74 -21.81 16.98
N PRO A 203 8.84 -22.08 16.26
CA PRO A 203 8.81 -22.17 14.80
C PRO A 203 7.83 -23.24 14.26
N ALA A 204 7.46 -24.26 15.04
CA ALA A 204 6.43 -25.22 14.68
C ALA A 204 5.04 -24.57 14.56
N PHE A 205 4.70 -23.62 15.46
CA PHE A 205 3.45 -22.87 15.38
C PHE A 205 3.38 -22.04 14.09
N ALA A 206 4.46 -21.35 13.76
CA ALA A 206 4.53 -20.53 12.55
C ALA A 206 4.38 -21.37 11.28
N THR A 207 5.11 -22.48 11.21
CA THR A 207 5.08 -23.39 10.06
C THR A 207 3.69 -24.02 9.87
N LYS A 208 3.01 -24.37 10.97
CA LYS A 208 1.71 -25.04 10.93
C LYS A 208 0.53 -24.09 10.66
N TYR A 209 0.54 -22.89 11.24
CA TYR A 209 -0.65 -22.01 11.24
C TYR A 209 -0.49 -20.69 10.49
N LEU A 210 0.74 -20.17 10.37
CA LEU A 210 0.98 -18.85 9.79
C LEU A 210 1.50 -18.93 8.35
N LYS A 211 2.26 -19.97 8.00
CA LYS A 211 2.84 -20.13 6.67
C LYS A 211 1.82 -20.65 5.66
N TRP A 212 1.00 -19.75 5.11
CA TRP A 212 -0.08 -20.11 4.18
C TRP A 212 0.39 -20.37 2.75
N PHE A 213 1.52 -19.78 2.35
CA PHE A 213 2.24 -20.12 1.13
C PHE A 213 3.67 -20.54 1.46
N ASP A 214 4.23 -21.42 0.64
CA ASP A 214 5.64 -21.86 0.79
C ASP A 214 6.64 -20.70 0.69
N SER A 215 6.28 -19.69 -0.09
CA SER A 215 7.04 -18.45 -0.30
C SER A 215 6.95 -17.46 0.86
N TRP A 216 6.13 -17.71 1.88
CA TRP A 216 6.01 -16.81 3.03
C TRP A 216 7.20 -16.93 3.97
N VAL A 217 7.98 -15.86 4.01
CA VAL A 217 9.13 -15.68 4.89
C VAL A 217 8.69 -14.91 6.13
N LEU A 218 8.33 -15.65 7.18
CA LEU A 218 7.81 -15.09 8.43
C LEU A 218 8.83 -15.18 9.58
N LEU A 219 9.53 -16.31 9.68
CA LEU A 219 10.47 -16.65 10.73
C LEU A 219 11.65 -17.43 10.14
N GLN A 220 12.80 -17.35 10.80
CA GLN A 220 13.93 -18.19 10.48
C GLN A 220 13.68 -19.60 11.00
N THR A 221 13.45 -20.54 10.09
CA THR A 221 13.14 -21.94 10.45
C THR A 221 14.34 -22.89 10.26
N TRP A 222 15.53 -22.37 9.94
CA TRP A 222 16.78 -23.12 9.79
C TRP A 222 17.92 -22.45 10.57
#